data_AF-A0A5N1I4J9-F1
#
_entry.id   AF-A0A5N1I4J9-F1
#
_cell.length_a   1.000
_cell.length_b   1.000
_cell.length_c   1.000
_cell.angle_alpha   90.00
_cell.angle_beta   90.00
_cell.angle_gamma   90.00
#
_symmetry.space_group_name_H-M   'P 1'
#
loop_
_entity.id
_entity.type
_entity.pdbx_description
1 polymer ?
#
loop_
_entity_poly.entity_id
_entity_poly.type
_entity_poly.pdbx_seq_one_letter_code
_entity_poly.pdbx_strand_id
1 'polypeptide(L)'
;MTDARVVKTKQKLYRAMGELLEKKSFDEITVIDLAQQAHTTRKTFYSHYQDKIELIEEYENQIFIKLSELQAGYKFMDKAYITTYFRHIGNQDLLLKGLLSYNGSLEMQNLFKEGMYQEAQKLLALKIRDKTKLNYAALIFANGLFGVTQYWLMNGKKEKPEKMADIIIHLGMLPGAIFEENHRDLS
;
A
#
# COMPACT_ATOMS: atom_id res chain seq x y z
N MET A 1 23.87 -0.60 19.19
CA MET A 1 23.43 -2.00 19.43
C MET A 1 21.92 -2.14 19.66
N THR A 2 21.18 -1.07 19.96
CA THR A 2 19.72 -1.08 20.21
C THR A 2 18.88 -1.30 18.95
N ASP A 3 19.36 -0.84 17.79
CA ASP A 3 18.62 -0.80 16.52
C ASP A 3 18.23 -2.20 15.99
N ALA A 4 19.21 -3.11 15.87
CA ALA A 4 18.98 -4.45 15.32
C ALA A 4 17.99 -5.31 16.13
N ARG A 5 17.87 -5.07 17.45
CA ARG A 5 16.91 -5.78 18.31
C ARG A 5 15.49 -5.25 18.13
N VAL A 6 15.34 -3.94 17.93
CA VAL A 6 14.05 -3.29 17.65
C VAL A 6 13.54 -3.80 16.30
N VAL A 7 14.35 -3.72 15.24
CA VAL A 7 13.98 -4.17 13.90
C VAL A 7 13.54 -5.64 13.89
N LYS A 8 14.31 -6.53 14.54
CA LYS A 8 13.95 -7.95 14.65
C LYS A 8 12.62 -8.17 15.36
N THR A 9 12.33 -7.40 16.41
CA THR A 9 11.06 -7.51 17.14
C THR A 9 9.89 -7.05 16.27
N LYS A 10 10.02 -5.91 15.58
CA LYS A 10 9.00 -5.41 14.65
C LYS A 10 8.70 -6.42 13.54
N GLN A 11 9.72 -6.99 12.91
CA GLN A 11 9.55 -8.02 11.89
C GLN A 11 8.82 -9.27 12.41
N LYS A 12 9.10 -9.71 13.65
CA LYS A 12 8.35 -10.81 14.27
C LYS A 12 6.88 -10.46 14.47
N LEU A 13 6.59 -9.23 14.88
CA LEU A 13 5.22 -8.75 15.08
C LEU A 13 4.45 -8.66 13.75
N TYR A 14 5.07 -8.16 12.68
CA TYR A 14 4.47 -8.14 11.34
C TYR A 14 4.15 -9.55 10.84
N ARG A 15 5.13 -10.46 10.95
CA ARG A 15 4.93 -11.86 10.58
C ARG A 15 3.79 -12.50 11.38
N ALA A 16 3.77 -12.29 12.70
CA ALA A 16 2.73 -12.82 13.57
C ALA A 16 1.33 -12.28 13.20
N MET A 17 1.22 -10.99 12.87
CA MET A 17 -0.04 -10.41 12.39
C MET A 17 -0.49 -11.09 11.08
N GLY A 18 0.42 -11.26 10.11
CA GLY A 18 0.11 -11.96 8.86
C GLY A 18 -0.37 -13.39 9.07
N GLU A 19 0.30 -14.16 9.92
CA GLU A 19 -0.07 -15.54 10.27
C GLU A 19 -1.42 -15.63 11.03
N LEU A 20 -1.78 -14.61 11.81
CA LEU A 20 -3.07 -14.54 12.50
C LEU A 20 -4.20 -14.13 11.55
N LEU A 21 -3.93 -13.22 10.60
CA LEU A 21 -4.89 -12.81 9.57
C LEU A 21 -5.25 -13.93 8.59
N GLU A 22 -4.48 -15.01 8.53
CA GLU A 22 -4.88 -16.23 7.81
C GLU A 22 -6.00 -17.01 8.53
N LYS A 23 -6.17 -16.79 9.84
CA LYS A 23 -7.02 -17.60 10.71
C LYS A 23 -8.25 -16.86 11.23
N LYS A 24 -8.17 -15.54 11.41
CA LYS A 24 -9.25 -14.70 11.95
C LYS A 24 -9.16 -13.27 11.42
N SER A 25 -10.24 -12.52 11.56
CA SER A 25 -10.30 -11.12 11.12
C SER A 25 -9.40 -10.23 11.96
N PHE A 26 -8.98 -9.09 11.40
CA PHE A 26 -8.17 -8.10 12.08
C PHE A 26 -8.80 -7.68 13.42
N ASP A 27 -10.10 -7.47 13.47
CA ASP A 27 -10.82 -6.99 14.64
C ASP A 27 -10.75 -7.98 15.81
N GLU A 28 -10.76 -9.29 15.52
CA GLU A 28 -10.65 -10.38 16.50
C GLU A 28 -9.23 -10.60 17.03
N ILE A 29 -8.20 -10.06 16.35
CA ILE A 29 -6.81 -10.19 16.79
C ILE A 29 -6.56 -9.27 17.98
N THR A 30 -6.09 -9.81 19.10
CA THR A 30 -5.71 -9.03 20.28
C THR A 30 -4.19 -8.85 20.37
N VAL A 31 -3.73 -7.88 21.16
CA VAL A 31 -2.31 -7.74 21.51
C VAL A 31 -1.77 -8.99 22.21
N ILE A 32 -2.63 -9.74 22.90
CA ILE A 32 -2.26 -11.01 23.55
C ILE A 32 -1.93 -12.05 22.48
N ASP A 33 -2.81 -12.22 21.49
CA ASP A 33 -2.59 -13.14 20.36
C ASP A 33 -1.29 -12.80 19.64
N LEU A 34 -1.09 -11.51 19.33
CA LEU A 34 0.11 -11.03 18.63
C LEU A 34 1.38 -11.31 19.43
N ALA A 35 1.38 -11.01 20.73
CA ALA A 35 2.53 -11.24 21.57
C ALA A 35 2.88 -12.73 21.66
N GLN A 36 1.86 -13.59 21.80
CA GLN A 36 2.04 -15.04 21.85
C GLN A 36 2.59 -15.58 20.52
N GLN A 37 1.97 -15.21 19.40
CA GLN A 37 2.36 -15.66 18.06
C GLN A 37 3.77 -15.18 17.68
N ALA A 38 4.15 -13.95 18.06
CA ALA A 38 5.48 -13.40 17.80
C ALA A 38 6.56 -13.90 18.77
N HIS A 39 6.21 -14.76 19.73
CA HIS A 39 7.08 -15.21 20.82
C HIS A 39 7.73 -14.04 21.58
N THR A 40 6.90 -13.08 22.00
CA THR A 40 7.28 -11.89 22.75
C THR A 40 6.32 -11.65 23.93
N THR A 41 6.47 -10.54 24.65
CA THR A 41 5.56 -10.17 25.74
C THR A 41 4.69 -8.98 25.36
N ARG A 42 3.53 -8.83 26.02
CA ARG A 42 2.71 -7.61 25.89
C ARG A 42 3.51 -6.34 26.22
N LYS A 43 4.36 -6.40 27.25
CA LYS A 43 5.24 -5.28 27.62
C LYS A 43 6.18 -4.90 26.48
N THR A 44 6.71 -5.89 25.76
CA THR A 44 7.56 -5.65 24.59
C THR A 44 6.77 -5.09 23.41
N PHE A 45 5.55 -5.58 23.17
CA PHE A 45 4.66 -4.96 22.18
C PHE A 45 4.43 -3.48 22.50
N TYR A 46 4.00 -3.17 23.73
CA TYR A 46 3.72 -1.80 24.17
C TYR A 46 4.95 -0.90 24.27
N SER A 47 6.16 -1.46 24.21
CA SER A 47 7.39 -0.65 24.07
C SER A 47 7.63 -0.17 22.64
N HIS A 48 6.85 -0.66 21.67
CA HIS A 48 6.94 -0.29 20.25
C HIS A 48 5.66 0.34 19.73
N TYR A 49 4.49 -0.10 20.21
CA TYR A 49 3.18 0.29 19.68
C TYR A 49 2.15 0.46 20.80
N GLN A 50 1.33 1.49 20.73
CA GLN A 50 0.20 1.73 21.63
C GLN A 50 -0.90 0.69 21.42
N ASP A 51 -1.13 0.29 20.17
CA ASP A 51 -2.09 -0.74 19.79
C ASP A 51 -1.70 -1.45 18.48
N LYS A 52 -2.58 -2.34 18.00
CA LYS A 52 -2.37 -3.08 16.76
C LYS A 52 -2.54 -2.23 15.49
N ILE A 53 -3.19 -1.07 15.57
CA ILE A 53 -3.42 -0.17 14.44
C ILE A 53 -2.13 0.58 14.14
N GLU A 54 -1.45 1.13 15.15
CA GLU A 54 -0.15 1.82 14.97
C GLU A 54 0.90 0.89 14.34
N LEU A 55 0.85 -0.41 14.66
CA LEU A 55 1.68 -1.43 14.01
C LEU A 55 1.43 -1.51 12.51
N ILE A 56 0.15 -1.49 12.08
CA ILE A 56 -0.22 -1.53 10.66
C ILE A 56 0.16 -0.22 9.97
N GLU A 57 -0.10 0.93 10.60
CA GLU A 57 0.29 2.23 10.04
C GLU A 57 1.80 2.31 9.77
N GLU A 58 2.64 1.84 10.70
CA GLU A 58 4.08 1.79 10.47
C GLU A 58 4.45 0.85 9.32
N TYR A 59 3.79 -0.32 9.23
CA TYR A 59 4.02 -1.28 8.16
C TYR A 59 3.64 -0.73 6.78
N GLU A 60 2.46 -0.12 6.64
CA GLU A 60 2.00 0.48 5.39
C GLU A 60 2.89 1.66 4.99
N ASN A 61 3.29 2.50 5.95
CA ASN A 61 4.25 3.58 5.70
C ASN A 61 5.59 3.05 5.14
N GLN A 62 6.11 1.93 5.66
CA GLN A 62 7.32 1.31 5.13
C GLN A 62 7.16 0.85 3.68
N ILE A 63 5.97 0.32 3.31
CA ILE A 63 5.66 -0.04 1.91
C ILE A 63 5.69 1.20 1.02
N PHE A 64 5.00 2.28 1.41
CA PHE A 64 4.93 3.49 0.59
C PHE A 64 6.28 4.21 0.47
N ILE A 65 7.05 4.30 1.56
CA ILE A 65 8.43 4.82 1.52
C ILE A 65 9.25 3.99 0.52
N LYS A 66 9.17 2.66 0.60
CA LYS A 66 9.96 1.80 -0.29
C LYS A 66 9.52 1.92 -1.74
N LEU A 67 8.22 2.04 -2.01
CA LEU A 67 7.70 2.30 -3.35
C LEU A 67 8.23 3.61 -3.91
N SER A 68 8.18 4.69 -3.12
CA SER A 68 8.68 6.00 -3.52
C SER A 68 10.17 5.95 -3.88
N GLU A 69 10.99 5.24 -3.10
CA GLU A 69 12.40 4.99 -3.43
C GLU A 69 12.58 4.20 -4.73
N LEU A 70 11.84 3.11 -4.90
CA LEU A 70 11.97 2.22 -6.06
C LEU A 70 11.47 2.86 -7.36
N GLN A 71 10.53 3.80 -7.25
CA GLN A 71 9.93 4.51 -8.38
C GLN A 71 10.61 5.85 -8.65
N ALA A 72 11.62 6.22 -7.85
CA ALA A 72 12.40 7.42 -8.05
C ALA A 72 12.98 7.44 -9.48
N GLY A 73 12.64 8.48 -10.24
CA GLY A 73 13.09 8.65 -11.62
C GLY A 73 12.19 8.05 -12.70
N TYR A 74 11.16 7.27 -12.34
CA TYR A 74 10.13 6.86 -13.31
C TYR A 74 9.06 7.94 -13.46
N LYS A 75 8.48 8.04 -14.67
CA LYS A 75 7.35 8.93 -14.90
C LYS A 75 6.13 8.29 -14.26
N PHE A 76 5.42 9.05 -13.42
CA PHE A 76 4.17 8.58 -12.82
C PHE A 76 3.24 7.99 -13.88
N MET A 77 2.76 6.78 -13.60
CA MET A 77 1.87 5.98 -14.46
C MET A 77 2.46 5.49 -15.80
N ASP A 78 3.77 5.58 -15.99
CA ASP A 78 4.42 4.82 -17.06
C ASP A 78 4.50 3.31 -16.74
N LYS A 79 4.91 2.53 -17.74
CA LYS A 79 5.01 1.07 -17.60
C LYS A 79 5.99 0.66 -16.50
N ALA A 80 7.11 1.36 -16.34
CA ALA A 80 8.13 1.03 -15.34
C ALA A 80 7.61 1.32 -13.92
N TYR A 81 6.93 2.44 -13.72
CA TYR A 81 6.28 2.83 -12.49
C TYR A 81 5.28 1.76 -12.02
N ILE A 82 4.35 1.37 -12.89
CA ILE A 82 3.31 0.39 -12.56
C ILE A 82 3.91 -1.01 -12.38
N THR A 83 4.86 -1.41 -13.24
CA THR A 83 5.55 -2.71 -13.09
C THR A 83 6.27 -2.79 -11.74
N THR A 84 6.95 -1.72 -11.34
CA THR A 84 7.67 -1.64 -10.07
C THR A 84 6.70 -1.73 -8.89
N TYR A 85 5.55 -1.04 -8.97
CA TYR A 85 4.49 -1.15 -7.98
C TYR A 85 4.01 -2.59 -7.80
N PHE A 86 3.57 -3.26 -8.87
CA PHE A 86 3.07 -4.64 -8.77
C PHE A 86 4.15 -5.65 -8.37
N ARG A 87 5.41 -5.41 -8.77
CA ARG A 87 6.53 -6.25 -8.34
C ARG A 87 6.78 -6.12 -6.84
N HIS A 88 6.76 -4.90 -6.32
CA HIS A 88 6.96 -4.65 -4.90
C HIS A 88 5.81 -5.24 -4.08
N ILE A 89 4.56 -4.91 -4.43
CA ILE A 89 3.35 -5.42 -3.76
C ILE A 89 3.26 -6.95 -3.86
N GLY A 90 3.60 -7.53 -5.02
CA GLY A 90 3.59 -8.97 -5.23
C GLY A 90 4.61 -9.75 -4.41
N ASN A 91 5.68 -9.09 -3.97
CA ASN A 91 6.73 -9.66 -3.14
C ASN A 91 6.49 -9.46 -1.64
N GLN A 92 5.43 -8.77 -1.25
CA GLN A 92 5.10 -8.57 0.16
C GLN A 92 4.62 -9.87 0.82
N ASP A 93 4.78 -9.88 2.14
CA ASP A 93 4.49 -11.02 3.00
C ASP A 93 2.99 -11.24 3.22
N LEU A 94 2.66 -12.24 4.04
CA LEU A 94 1.29 -12.61 4.38
C LEU A 94 0.50 -11.45 5.00
N LEU A 95 1.18 -10.47 5.61
CA LEU A 95 0.54 -9.34 6.26
C LEU A 95 -0.22 -8.46 5.25
N LEU A 96 0.44 -7.98 4.19
CA LEU A 96 -0.25 -7.17 3.18
C LEU A 96 -1.41 -7.93 2.54
N LYS A 97 -1.20 -9.22 2.22
CA LYS A 97 -2.27 -10.05 1.67
C LYS A 97 -3.45 -10.14 2.64
N GLY A 98 -3.19 -10.36 3.93
CA GLY A 98 -4.20 -10.44 4.98
C GLY A 98 -4.99 -9.14 5.12
N LEU A 99 -4.30 -8.00 5.20
CA LEU A 99 -4.90 -6.67 5.35
C LEU A 99 -5.78 -6.27 4.16
N LEU A 100 -5.36 -6.62 2.96
CA LEU A 100 -6.12 -6.31 1.74
C LEU A 100 -7.19 -7.36 1.41
N SER A 101 -7.26 -8.46 2.15
CA SER A 101 -8.29 -9.49 2.00
C SER A 101 -9.55 -9.18 2.81
N TYR A 102 -10.54 -10.08 2.75
CA TYR A 102 -11.74 -10.05 3.59
C TYR A 102 -11.44 -10.18 5.10
N ASN A 103 -10.26 -10.71 5.48
CA ASN A 103 -9.85 -10.78 6.88
C ASN A 103 -9.26 -9.46 7.39
N GLY A 104 -8.89 -8.53 6.51
CA GLY A 104 -8.57 -7.16 6.92
C GLY A 104 -9.85 -6.40 7.24
N SER A 105 -9.81 -5.47 8.20
CA SER A 105 -10.94 -4.61 8.48
C SER A 105 -11.09 -3.54 7.39
N LEU A 106 -12.31 -3.01 7.24
CA LEU A 106 -12.56 -1.89 6.33
C LEU A 106 -11.69 -0.67 6.67
N GLU A 107 -11.42 -0.46 7.95
CA GLU A 107 -10.54 0.59 8.44
C GLU A 107 -9.11 0.42 7.90
N MET A 108 -8.52 -0.77 7.99
CA MET A 108 -7.16 -1.01 7.46
C MET A 108 -7.11 -0.84 5.94
N GLN A 109 -8.13 -1.30 5.22
CA GLN A 109 -8.21 -1.07 3.78
C GLN A 109 -8.33 0.43 3.43
N ASN A 110 -9.00 1.21 4.28
CA ASN A 110 -9.09 2.66 4.12
C ASN A 110 -7.77 3.36 4.43
N LEU A 111 -7.01 2.91 5.44
CA LEU A 111 -5.66 3.42 5.71
C LEU A 111 -4.74 3.23 4.49
N PHE A 112 -4.74 2.03 3.90
CA PHE A 112 -3.94 1.77 2.72
C PHE A 112 -4.35 2.65 1.52
N LYS A 113 -5.66 2.80 1.29
CA LYS A 113 -6.20 3.70 0.25
C LYS A 113 -5.81 5.16 0.50
N GLU A 114 -5.79 5.61 1.75
CA GLU A 114 -5.34 6.95 2.10
C GLU A 114 -3.85 7.14 1.78
N GLY A 115 -3.00 6.15 2.09
CA GLY A 115 -1.59 6.16 1.67
C GLY A 115 -1.42 6.28 0.15
N MET A 116 -2.21 5.53 -0.62
CA MET A 116 -2.24 5.64 -2.09
C MET A 116 -2.71 7.01 -2.56
N TYR A 117 -3.73 7.56 -1.92
CA TYR A 117 -4.28 8.88 -2.23
C TYR A 117 -3.25 9.98 -2.00
N GLN A 118 -2.58 9.95 -0.85
CA GLN A 118 -1.53 10.91 -0.50
C GLN A 118 -0.35 10.85 -1.47
N GLU A 119 0.08 9.65 -1.88
CA GLU A 119 1.15 9.51 -2.85
C GLU A 119 0.73 10.01 -4.24
N ALA A 120 -0.49 9.70 -4.66
CA ALA A 120 -1.05 10.20 -5.91
C ALA A 120 -1.17 11.72 -5.91
N GLN A 121 -1.61 12.34 -4.81
CA GLN A 121 -1.68 13.78 -4.67
C GLN A 121 -0.30 14.42 -4.88
N LYS A 122 0.76 13.92 -4.23
CA LYS A 122 2.12 14.45 -4.38
C LYS A 122 2.57 14.44 -5.84
N LEU A 123 2.36 13.33 -6.54
CA LEU A 123 2.84 13.13 -7.91
C LEU A 123 1.99 13.88 -8.95
N LEU A 124 0.67 13.96 -8.75
CA LEU A 124 -0.26 14.64 -9.65
C LEU A 124 -0.25 16.16 -9.46
N ALA A 125 0.05 16.67 -8.27
CA ALA A 125 0.16 18.10 -8.00
C ALA A 125 1.24 18.78 -8.85
N LEU A 126 2.22 18.02 -9.34
CA LEU A 126 3.25 18.51 -10.27
C LEU A 126 2.68 18.90 -11.64
N LYS A 127 1.50 18.40 -12.00
CA LYS A 127 0.87 18.59 -13.32
C LYS A 127 -0.51 19.24 -13.24
N ILE A 128 -1.25 19.03 -12.14
CA ILE A 128 -2.61 19.53 -11.96
C ILE A 128 -2.59 20.64 -10.91
N ARG A 129 -2.86 21.87 -11.33
CA ARG A 129 -2.95 23.03 -10.42
C ARG A 129 -4.33 23.21 -9.80
N ASP A 130 -5.38 22.81 -10.52
CA ASP A 130 -6.75 22.85 -10.00
C ASP A 130 -6.90 21.81 -8.87
N LYS A 131 -7.12 22.30 -7.65
CA LYS A 131 -7.22 21.46 -6.45
C LYS A 131 -8.37 20.48 -6.50
N THR A 132 -9.49 20.86 -7.11
CA THR A 132 -10.66 19.99 -7.23
C THR A 132 -10.36 18.86 -8.20
N LYS A 133 -9.84 19.15 -9.39
CA LYS A 133 -9.40 18.15 -10.36
C LYS A 133 -8.33 17.24 -9.77
N LEU A 134 -7.37 17.80 -9.03
CA LEU A 134 -6.31 17.03 -8.34
C LEU A 134 -6.90 16.04 -7.35
N ASN A 135 -7.82 16.49 -6.47
CA ASN A 135 -8.46 15.63 -5.48
C ASN A 135 -9.21 14.47 -6.14
N TYR A 136 -10.02 14.74 -7.17
CA TYR A 136 -10.75 13.69 -7.88
C TYR A 136 -9.80 12.75 -8.65
N ALA A 137 -8.74 13.27 -9.27
CA ALA A 137 -7.76 12.45 -9.98
C ALA A 137 -7.01 11.50 -9.02
N ALA A 138 -6.55 12.01 -7.86
CA ALA A 138 -5.90 11.21 -6.83
C ALA A 138 -6.87 10.17 -6.24
N LEU A 139 -8.14 10.54 -6.02
CA LEU A 139 -9.17 9.63 -5.53
C LEU A 139 -9.46 8.48 -6.51
N ILE A 140 -9.62 8.80 -7.79
CA ILE A 140 -9.86 7.81 -8.86
C ILE A 140 -8.66 6.87 -8.96
N PHE A 141 -7.44 7.40 -8.97
CA PHE A 141 -6.23 6.60 -9.01
C PHE A 141 -6.13 5.67 -7.79
N ALA A 142 -6.28 6.19 -6.58
CA ALA A 142 -6.13 5.42 -5.35
C ALA A 142 -7.15 4.27 -5.28
N ASN A 143 -8.44 4.57 -5.53
CA ASN A 143 -9.47 3.54 -5.47
C ASN A 143 -9.38 2.55 -6.64
N GLY A 144 -9.06 3.02 -7.86
CA GLY A 144 -8.88 2.17 -9.03
C GLY A 144 -7.70 1.22 -8.88
N LEU A 145 -6.52 1.74 -8.52
CA LEU A 145 -5.34 0.93 -8.31
C LEU A 145 -5.50 -0.02 -7.10
N PHE A 146 -6.16 0.42 -6.03
CA PHE A 146 -6.51 -0.45 -4.90
C PHE A 146 -7.36 -1.63 -5.34
N GLY A 147 -8.46 -1.39 -6.06
CA GLY A 147 -9.37 -2.46 -6.50
C GLY A 147 -8.67 -3.47 -7.39
N VAL A 148 -7.84 -3.01 -8.33
CA VAL A 148 -7.02 -3.89 -9.19
C VAL A 148 -5.99 -4.67 -8.36
N THR A 149 -5.34 -4.02 -7.40
CA THR A 149 -4.36 -4.65 -6.49
C THR A 149 -5.01 -5.75 -5.67
N GLN A 150 -6.15 -5.45 -5.03
CA GLN A 150 -6.92 -6.38 -4.22
C GLN A 150 -7.35 -7.58 -5.07
N TYR A 151 -7.93 -7.35 -6.26
CA TYR A 151 -8.32 -8.42 -7.17
C TYR A 151 -7.12 -9.30 -7.56
N TRP A 152 -6.00 -8.70 -7.94
CA TRP A 152 -4.81 -9.45 -8.36
C TRP A 152 -4.22 -10.30 -7.22
N LEU A 153 -4.12 -9.74 -6.00
CA LEU A 153 -3.65 -10.47 -4.82
C LEU A 153 -4.58 -11.63 -4.44
N MET A 154 -5.90 -11.39 -4.43
CA MET A 154 -6.89 -12.40 -4.05
C MET A 154 -7.00 -13.52 -5.08
N ASN A 155 -6.72 -13.24 -6.36
CA ASN A 155 -6.68 -14.24 -7.42
C ASN A 155 -5.32 -14.95 -7.55
N GLY A 156 -4.42 -14.80 -6.57
CA GLY A 156 -3.16 -15.54 -6.50
C GLY A 156 -2.03 -14.96 -7.35
N LYS A 157 -2.11 -13.68 -7.73
CA LYS A 157 -1.08 -12.97 -8.52
C LYS A 157 -0.77 -13.68 -9.85
N LYS A 158 -1.80 -14.15 -10.56
CA LYS A 158 -1.67 -14.96 -11.78
C LYS A 158 -0.87 -14.25 -12.87
N GLU A 159 -1.16 -12.98 -13.10
CA GLU A 159 -0.49 -12.15 -14.08
C GLU A 159 0.84 -11.64 -13.53
N LYS A 160 1.88 -11.63 -14.38
CA LYS A 160 3.17 -11.00 -14.03
C LYS A 160 3.02 -9.47 -13.89
N PRO A 161 3.85 -8.80 -13.06
CA PRO A 161 3.81 -7.35 -12.90
C PRO A 161 3.83 -6.55 -14.22
N GLU A 162 4.61 -7.00 -15.21
CA GLU A 162 4.69 -6.35 -16.52
C GLU A 162 3.36 -6.43 -17.28
N LYS A 163 2.65 -7.56 -17.15
CA LYS A 163 1.34 -7.75 -17.76
C LYS A 163 0.28 -6.89 -17.08
N MET A 164 0.36 -6.73 -15.76
CA MET A 164 -0.50 -5.80 -15.01
C MET A 164 -0.30 -4.35 -15.49
N ALA A 165 0.95 -3.94 -15.69
CA ALA A 165 1.25 -2.61 -16.23
C ALA A 165 0.64 -2.41 -17.64
N ASP A 166 0.76 -3.40 -18.52
CA ASP A 166 0.16 -3.34 -19.86
C ASP A 166 -1.37 -3.22 -19.80
N ILE A 167 -2.04 -3.99 -18.93
CA ILE A 167 -3.50 -3.93 -18.73
C ILE A 167 -3.91 -2.53 -18.23
N ILE A 168 -3.25 -2.01 -17.20
CA ILE A 168 -3.61 -0.73 -16.57
C ILE A 168 -3.46 0.44 -17.52
N ILE A 169 -2.37 0.45 -18.29
CA ILE A 169 -2.11 1.51 -19.28
C ILE A 169 -3.18 1.45 -20.39
N HIS A 170 -3.52 0.24 -20.85
CA HIS A 170 -4.51 0.07 -21.91
C HIS A 170 -5.94 0.44 -21.47
N LEU A 171 -6.29 0.16 -20.21
CA LEU A 171 -7.61 0.52 -19.65
C LEU A 171 -7.75 2.01 -19.33
N GLY A 172 -6.67 2.79 -19.34
CA GLY A 172 -6.73 4.24 -19.14
C GLY A 172 -7.20 4.64 -17.75
N MET A 173 -6.61 4.07 -16.68
CA MET A 173 -7.00 4.34 -15.28
C MET A 173 -6.93 5.83 -14.87
N LEU A 174 -6.25 6.68 -15.64
CA LEU A 174 -6.34 8.13 -15.53
C LEU A 174 -6.81 8.70 -16.87
N PRO A 175 -7.82 9.59 -16.88
CA PRO A 175 -8.24 10.27 -18.10
C PRO A 175 -7.05 10.96 -18.79
N GLY A 176 -6.85 10.68 -20.09
CA GLY A 176 -5.78 11.30 -20.89
C GLY A 176 -5.81 12.83 -20.85
N ALA A 177 -7.01 13.42 -20.71
CA ALA A 177 -7.24 14.85 -20.55
C ALA A 177 -6.47 15.49 -19.37
N ILE A 178 -6.17 14.71 -18.30
CA ILE A 178 -5.38 15.18 -17.15
C ILE A 178 -3.93 15.52 -17.56
N PHE A 179 -3.41 14.89 -18.61
CA PHE A 179 -2.05 15.08 -19.10
C PHE A 179 -1.96 15.99 -20.33
N GLU A 180 -3.09 16.35 -20.95
CA GLU A 180 -3.14 17.14 -22.19
C GLU A 180 -3.34 18.66 -21.97
N GLU A 181 -3.76 19.11 -20.79
CA GLU A 181 -4.05 20.54 -20.53
C GLU A 181 -2.80 21.46 -20.48
N ASN A 182 -1.57 20.92 -20.45
CA ASN A 182 -0.35 21.76 -20.41
C ASN A 182 0.08 22.37 -21.76
N HIS A 183 -0.65 22.12 -22.84
CA HIS A 183 -0.28 22.60 -24.18
C HIS A 183 -1.15 23.72 -24.75
N ARG A 184 -2.15 24.22 -24.01
CA ARG A 184 -3.08 25.25 -24.54
C ARG A 184 -2.92 26.67 -23.97
N ASP A 185 -2.04 26.88 -23.00
CA ASP A 185 -1.85 28.20 -22.37
C ASP A 185 -0.56 28.92 -22.81
N LEU A 186 0.06 28.52 -23.93
CA LEU A 186 1.27 29.15 -24.49
C LEU A 186 1.13 29.60 -25.96
N SER A 187 -0.10 29.79 -26.45
CA SER A 187 -0.36 30.38 -27.78
C SER A 187 -0.99 31.76 -27.66
#